data_AF-A0A937DX32-F1
#
_entry.id   AF-A0A937DX32-F1
#
_cell.length_a   1.000
_cell.length_b   1.000
_cell.length_c   1.000
_cell.angle_alpha   90.00
_cell.angle_beta   90.00
_cell.angle_gamma   90.00
#
_symmetry.space_group_name_H-M   'P 1'
#
loop_
_entity.id
_entity.type
_entity.pdbx_description
1 polymer ?
#
loop_
_entity_poly.entity_id
_entity_poly.type
_entity_poly.pdbx_seq_one_letter_code
_entity_poly.pdbx_strand_id
1 'polypeptide(L)'
;MKKHAFYLCSAALVLLASCTKKAEFTYQLSNLDFVFEAPYAGAETKSAEAILNLDSVFRANKADIKQIKEVNLDNVKFEMQDGRNFDNFTGLTVEFMSDKNPTLTVGSMAEVEKGAREVTFQGSKEADADAFFNEGKFFVMLTSNMKPEDSLSYTVKGNLTFKITAAAKAE
;
A
#
# COMPACT_ATOMS: atom_id res chain seq x y z
N MET A 1 -18.59 -39.31 58.05
CA MET A 1 -17.65 -38.16 58.18
C MET A 1 -16.26 -38.60 57.71
N LYS A 2 -15.53 -37.70 57.03
CA LYS A 2 -14.15 -37.81 56.46
C LYS A 2 -14.07 -38.53 55.10
N LYS A 3 -14.31 -37.84 53.98
CA LYS A 3 -13.53 -36.78 53.27
C LYS A 3 -12.52 -37.37 52.27
N HIS A 4 -12.91 -37.21 51.01
CA HIS A 4 -12.13 -37.29 49.78
C HIS A 4 -10.86 -36.44 49.82
N ALA A 5 -9.78 -36.91 49.19
CA ALA A 5 -8.79 -36.09 48.48
C ALA A 5 -7.69 -37.00 47.89
N PHE A 6 -7.97 -37.66 46.76
CA PHE A 6 -6.90 -38.18 45.92
C PHE A 6 -6.61 -37.13 44.84
N TYR A 7 -5.48 -36.46 45.00
CA TYR A 7 -4.88 -35.57 44.03
C TYR A 7 -4.75 -36.30 42.69
N LEU A 8 -5.48 -35.87 41.67
CA LEU A 8 -5.15 -36.21 40.29
C LEU A 8 -4.82 -34.92 39.54
N CYS A 9 -3.51 -34.68 39.49
CA CYS A 9 -2.79 -34.09 38.37
C CYS A 9 -3.57 -33.03 37.58
N SER A 10 -3.38 -31.79 38.01
CA SER A 10 -3.53 -30.58 37.20
C SER A 10 -2.82 -30.76 35.85
N ALA A 11 -3.54 -31.27 34.85
CA ALA A 11 -3.27 -30.95 33.46
C ALA A 11 -3.67 -29.48 33.25
N ALA A 12 -2.89 -28.58 33.86
CA ALA A 12 -2.78 -27.21 33.41
C ALA A 12 -2.17 -27.30 32.01
N LEU A 13 -3.04 -27.55 31.04
CA LEU A 13 -2.82 -27.25 29.65
C LEU A 13 -2.56 -25.75 29.64
N VAL A 14 -1.29 -25.40 29.79
CA VAL A 14 -0.75 -24.07 29.54
C VAL A 14 -1.12 -23.83 28.08
N LEU A 15 -2.28 -23.20 27.90
CA LEU A 15 -2.62 -22.41 26.73
C LEU A 15 -1.48 -21.40 26.64
N LEU A 16 -0.42 -21.79 25.94
CA LEU A 16 0.52 -20.90 25.29
C LEU A 16 -0.35 -20.08 24.34
N ALA A 17 -1.03 -19.09 24.89
CA ALA A 17 -1.43 -17.91 24.16
C ALA A 17 -0.12 -17.27 23.74
N SER A 18 0.47 -17.81 22.66
CA SER A 18 1.48 -17.17 21.86
C SER A 18 0.78 -15.96 21.26
N CYS A 19 0.68 -14.91 22.06
CA CYS A 19 0.50 -13.56 21.58
C CYS A 19 1.80 -13.26 20.82
N THR A 20 1.86 -13.71 19.58
CA THR A 20 2.97 -13.42 18.68
C THR A 20 3.07 -11.90 18.65
N LYS A 21 4.13 -11.38 19.27
CA LYS A 21 4.35 -9.95 19.40
C LYS A 21 4.26 -9.35 17.99
N LYS A 22 3.47 -8.30 17.82
CA LYS A 22 3.32 -7.63 16.52
C LYS A 22 4.42 -6.57 16.36
N ALA A 23 4.85 -6.39 15.12
CA ALA A 23 5.68 -5.26 14.69
C ALA A 23 4.87 -4.43 13.69
N GLU A 24 4.79 -3.13 13.94
CA GLU A 24 4.11 -2.17 13.08
C GLU A 24 5.11 -1.10 12.65
N PHE A 25 5.21 -0.85 11.34
CA PHE A 25 6.17 0.10 10.79
C PHE A 25 5.70 0.60 9.42
N THR A 26 6.37 1.63 8.91
CA THR A 26 6.06 2.20 7.60
C THR A 26 7.07 1.76 6.54
N TYR A 27 6.59 1.67 5.30
CA TYR A 27 7.41 1.46 4.12
C TYR A 27 7.00 2.48 3.05
N GLN A 28 7.98 3.08 2.38
CA GLN A 28 7.73 4.06 1.33
C GLN A 28 8.20 3.50 -0.01
N LEU A 29 7.29 3.45 -0.97
CA LEU A 29 7.56 3.20 -2.37
C LEU A 29 7.63 4.55 -3.08
N SER A 30 8.82 4.92 -3.55
CA SER A 30 9.10 6.26 -4.10
C SER A 30 9.46 6.22 -5.57
N ASN A 31 9.24 7.36 -6.23
CA ASN A 31 9.67 7.60 -7.61
C ASN A 31 9.00 6.69 -8.65
N LEU A 32 7.70 6.44 -8.49
CA LEU A 32 6.91 5.81 -9.54
C LEU A 32 6.60 6.85 -10.63
N ASP A 33 7.00 6.60 -11.87
CA ASP A 33 6.78 7.54 -12.96
C ASP A 33 5.61 7.09 -13.85
N PHE A 34 4.63 7.97 -14.02
CA PHE A 34 3.46 7.76 -14.88
C PHE A 34 3.45 8.80 -15.99
N VAL A 35 3.51 8.34 -17.24
CA VAL A 35 3.57 9.21 -18.42
C VAL A 35 2.24 9.18 -19.16
N PHE A 36 1.51 10.29 -19.14
CA PHE A 36 0.24 10.49 -19.88
C PHE A 36 0.55 11.18 -21.19
N GLU A 37 0.20 10.56 -22.32
CA GLU A 37 0.55 11.06 -23.65
C GLU A 37 -0.54 12.01 -24.17
N ALA A 38 -0.13 13.11 -24.78
CA ALA A 38 -1.06 14.05 -25.41
C ALA A 38 -1.19 13.84 -26.94
N PRO A 39 -2.32 14.22 -27.55
CA PRO A 39 -3.54 14.72 -26.91
C PRO A 39 -4.40 13.55 -26.41
N TYR A 40 -4.95 13.69 -25.20
CA TYR A 40 -5.89 12.72 -24.64
C TYR A 40 -6.98 13.40 -23.81
N ALA A 41 -8.17 12.81 -23.82
CA ALA A 41 -9.32 13.23 -23.03
C ALA A 41 -10.07 12.01 -22.49
N GLY A 42 -10.55 12.09 -21.25
CA GLY A 42 -11.27 11.00 -20.58
C GLY A 42 -10.39 10.20 -19.63
N ALA A 43 -10.72 8.92 -19.44
CA ALA A 43 -10.07 8.05 -18.46
C ALA A 43 -8.90 7.26 -19.06
N GLU A 44 -7.67 7.59 -18.66
CA GLU A 44 -6.45 6.90 -19.07
C GLU A 44 -5.78 6.22 -17.87
N THR A 45 -5.27 5.01 -18.06
CA THR A 45 -4.52 4.26 -17.06
C THR A 45 -3.07 4.12 -17.47
N LYS A 46 -2.15 4.44 -16.56
CA LYS A 46 -0.71 4.20 -16.71
C LYS A 46 -0.21 3.31 -15.60
N SER A 47 0.79 2.48 -15.90
CA SER A 47 1.38 1.57 -14.93
C SER A 47 2.86 1.89 -14.70
N ALA A 48 3.30 1.65 -13.47
CA ALA A 48 4.69 1.64 -13.07
C ALA A 48 4.98 0.31 -12.36
N GLU A 49 6.11 -0.33 -12.67
CA GLU A 49 6.53 -1.53 -11.96
C GLU A 49 7.05 -1.16 -10.57
N ALA A 50 6.52 -1.82 -9.55
CA ALA A 50 6.97 -1.72 -8.18
C ALA A 50 7.78 -2.95 -7.83
N ILE A 51 9.07 -2.76 -7.51
CA ILE A 51 9.94 -3.80 -6.98
C ILE A 51 10.25 -3.45 -5.54
N LEU A 52 9.85 -4.31 -4.60
CA LEU A 52 9.98 -4.05 -3.19
C LEU A 52 11.36 -4.50 -2.66
N ASN A 53 11.99 -3.64 -1.87
CA ASN A 53 13.18 -3.99 -1.08
C ASN A 53 12.83 -3.94 0.41
N LEU A 54 12.31 -5.05 0.92
CA LEU A 54 11.76 -5.15 2.27
C LEU A 54 12.80 -5.58 3.32
N ASP A 55 13.93 -6.17 2.91
CA ASP A 55 14.88 -6.80 3.84
C ASP A 55 15.45 -5.83 4.87
N SER A 56 15.78 -4.61 4.48
CA SER A 56 16.34 -3.60 5.38
C SER A 56 15.29 -3.12 6.39
N VAL A 57 14.07 -2.83 5.94
CA VAL A 57 13.00 -2.31 6.80
C VAL A 57 12.50 -3.38 7.78
N PHE A 58 12.37 -4.65 7.36
CA PHE A 58 11.97 -5.72 8.26
C PHE A 58 13.04 -6.03 9.30
N ARG A 59 14.33 -6.04 8.91
CA ARG A 59 15.44 -6.22 9.86
C ARG A 59 15.51 -5.09 10.88
N ALA A 60 15.38 -3.83 10.44
CA ALA A 60 15.39 -2.67 11.34
C ALA A 60 14.26 -2.72 12.38
N ASN A 61 13.10 -3.24 11.99
CA ASN A 61 11.91 -3.33 12.85
C ASN A 61 11.78 -4.67 13.59
N LYS A 62 12.81 -5.54 13.55
CA LYS A 62 12.79 -6.89 14.14
C LYS A 62 11.53 -7.68 13.75
N ALA A 63 11.09 -7.56 12.49
CA ALA A 63 9.91 -8.23 11.96
C ALA A 63 10.28 -9.45 11.10
N ASP A 64 9.39 -10.44 11.06
CA ASP A 64 9.50 -11.59 10.18
C ASP A 64 8.82 -11.30 8.83
N ILE A 65 9.63 -11.16 7.78
CA ILE A 65 9.16 -10.90 6.40
C ILE A 65 8.25 -12.01 5.85
N LYS A 66 8.33 -13.22 6.38
CA LYS A 66 7.45 -14.33 5.96
C LYS A 66 6.10 -14.31 6.67
N GLN A 67 5.89 -13.37 7.59
CA GLN A 67 4.70 -13.28 8.42
C GLN A 67 4.11 -11.85 8.38
N ILE A 68 4.01 -11.28 7.19
CA ILE A 68 3.17 -10.12 6.92
C ILE A 68 1.71 -10.49 7.23
N LYS A 69 1.01 -9.61 7.95
CA LYS A 69 -0.38 -9.82 8.38
C LYS A 69 -1.34 -8.84 7.74
N GLU A 70 -0.88 -7.64 7.47
CA GLU A 70 -1.68 -6.55 6.91
C GLU A 70 -0.74 -5.51 6.29
N VAL A 71 -1.12 -4.98 5.14
CA VAL A 71 -0.46 -3.85 4.50
C VAL A 71 -1.50 -2.86 3.98
N ASN A 72 -1.63 -1.71 4.64
CA ASN A 72 -2.55 -0.68 4.20
C ASN A 72 -1.80 0.50 3.59
N LEU A 73 -2.36 1.07 2.54
CA LEU A 73 -1.90 2.32 1.97
C LEU A 73 -2.33 3.48 2.87
N ASP A 74 -1.38 4.09 3.57
CA ASP A 74 -1.64 5.19 4.50
C ASP A 74 -1.77 6.51 3.76
N ASN A 75 -0.87 6.75 2.80
CA ASN A 75 -0.81 8.01 2.07
C ASN A 75 -0.30 7.82 0.64
N VAL A 76 -0.92 8.49 -0.31
CA VAL A 76 -0.48 8.65 -1.69
C VAL A 76 -0.12 10.10 -1.92
N LYS A 77 1.01 10.34 -2.59
CA LYS A 77 1.46 11.67 -3.00
C LYS A 77 1.84 11.64 -4.47
N PHE A 78 1.24 12.50 -5.27
CA PHE A 78 1.62 12.71 -6.67
C PHE A 78 2.09 14.14 -6.91
N GLU A 79 3.15 14.28 -7.70
CA GLU A 79 3.75 15.56 -8.08
C GLU A 79 3.95 15.63 -9.59
N MET A 80 3.74 16.81 -10.18
CA MET A 80 4.07 17.09 -11.58
C MET A 80 5.58 17.31 -11.74
N GLN A 81 6.26 16.57 -12.60
CA GLN A 81 7.72 16.71 -12.77
C GLN A 81 8.13 17.96 -13.57
N ASP A 82 7.25 18.50 -14.40
CA ASP A 82 7.54 19.62 -15.32
C ASP A 82 7.19 21.00 -14.75
N GLY A 83 6.79 21.06 -13.46
CA GLY A 83 6.40 22.29 -12.78
C GLY A 83 4.99 22.79 -13.11
N ARG A 84 4.21 22.06 -13.92
CA ARG A 84 2.78 22.32 -14.12
C ARG A 84 1.97 21.96 -12.87
N ASN A 85 0.68 22.29 -12.92
CA ASN A 85 -0.30 21.89 -11.90
C ASN A 85 -1.18 20.75 -12.44
N PHE A 86 -2.05 20.24 -11.58
CA PHE A 86 -3.00 19.17 -11.91
C PHE A 86 -4.34 19.70 -12.46
N ASP A 87 -4.43 20.92 -13.01
CA ASP A 87 -5.71 21.53 -13.43
C ASP A 87 -6.49 20.71 -14.49
N ASN A 88 -5.76 19.91 -15.26
CA ASN A 88 -6.30 19.05 -16.31
C ASN A 88 -6.72 17.67 -15.79
N PHE A 89 -6.43 17.34 -14.54
CA PHE A 89 -6.87 16.12 -13.87
C PHE A 89 -8.14 16.42 -13.10
N THR A 90 -9.16 15.59 -13.27
CA THR A 90 -10.44 15.70 -12.57
C THR A 90 -10.60 14.65 -11.49
N GLY A 91 -9.91 13.53 -11.61
CA GLY A 91 -9.86 12.49 -10.59
C GLY A 91 -8.72 11.52 -10.84
N LEU A 92 -8.32 10.83 -9.79
CA LEU A 92 -7.22 9.87 -9.77
C LEU A 92 -7.65 8.62 -9.00
N THR A 93 -7.33 7.44 -9.51
CA THR A 93 -7.54 6.16 -8.84
C THR A 93 -6.24 5.37 -8.90
N VAL A 94 -5.85 4.78 -7.77
CA VAL A 94 -4.68 3.92 -7.66
C VAL A 94 -5.13 2.49 -7.45
N GLU A 95 -4.57 1.61 -8.26
CA GLU A 95 -4.87 0.18 -8.24
C GLU A 95 -3.56 -0.62 -8.28
N PHE A 96 -3.55 -1.79 -7.65
CA PHE A 96 -2.45 -2.74 -7.76
C PHE A 96 -2.86 -3.94 -8.60
N MET A 97 -1.94 -4.42 -9.43
CA MET A 97 -2.14 -5.60 -10.27
C MET A 97 -0.89 -6.50 -10.25
N SER A 98 -1.11 -7.80 -10.27
CA SER A 98 -0.08 -8.84 -10.41
C SER A 98 -0.68 -10.04 -11.13
N ASP A 99 0.15 -10.97 -11.60
CA ASP A 99 -0.34 -12.18 -12.29
C ASP A 99 -1.14 -13.12 -11.37
N LYS A 100 -0.95 -13.01 -10.05
CA LYS A 100 -1.46 -13.95 -9.06
C LYS A 100 -2.59 -13.40 -8.19
N ASN A 101 -2.76 -12.08 -8.13
CA ASN A 101 -3.83 -11.43 -7.38
C ASN A 101 -4.77 -10.66 -8.30
N PRO A 102 -6.08 -10.64 -8.01
CA PRO A 102 -7.00 -9.75 -8.70
C PRO A 102 -6.59 -8.29 -8.50
N THR A 103 -7.00 -7.43 -9.44
CA THR A 103 -6.79 -5.98 -9.31
C THR A 103 -7.40 -5.48 -8.01
N LEU A 104 -6.63 -4.73 -7.23
CA LEU A 104 -7.05 -4.15 -5.97
C LEU A 104 -7.04 -2.63 -6.07
N THR A 105 -8.20 -2.00 -5.96
CA THR A 105 -8.29 -0.54 -5.80
C THR A 105 -7.87 -0.17 -4.38
N VAL A 106 -6.80 0.61 -4.26
CA VAL A 106 -6.20 0.96 -2.96
C VAL A 106 -6.43 2.40 -2.55
N GLY A 107 -6.89 3.27 -3.44
CA GLY A 107 -7.24 4.64 -3.12
C GLY A 107 -7.76 5.40 -4.32
N SER A 108 -8.54 6.46 -4.07
CA SER A 108 -9.00 7.36 -5.13
C SER A 108 -9.22 8.77 -4.59
N MET A 109 -9.16 9.73 -5.51
CA MET A 109 -9.45 11.13 -5.32
C MET A 109 -10.43 11.55 -6.43
N ALA A 110 -11.65 11.90 -6.04
CA ALA A 110 -12.71 12.25 -6.98
C ALA A 110 -12.64 13.69 -7.50
N GLU A 111 -11.93 14.57 -6.79
CA GLU A 111 -11.75 15.97 -7.16
C GLU A 111 -10.31 16.39 -6.89
N VAL A 112 -9.70 17.06 -7.88
CA VAL A 112 -8.37 17.64 -7.76
C VAL A 112 -8.51 19.15 -7.60
N GLU A 113 -7.87 19.70 -6.56
CA GLU A 113 -7.90 21.13 -6.30
C GLU A 113 -7.23 21.93 -7.42
N LYS A 114 -7.88 23.01 -7.86
CA LYS A 114 -7.34 23.89 -8.88
C LYS A 114 -6.05 24.57 -8.41
N GLY A 115 -5.03 24.56 -9.25
CA GLY A 115 -3.71 25.13 -8.98
C GLY A 115 -2.79 24.20 -8.20
N ALA A 116 -3.26 23.03 -7.78
CA ALA A 116 -2.46 22.07 -7.03
C ALA A 116 -1.26 21.60 -7.86
N ARG A 117 -0.05 21.78 -7.34
CA ARG A 117 1.20 21.19 -7.90
C ARG A 117 1.47 19.78 -7.37
N GLU A 118 0.77 19.44 -6.31
CA GLU A 118 0.87 18.21 -5.57
C GLU A 118 -0.53 17.80 -5.15
N VAL A 119 -0.83 16.50 -5.27
CA VAL A 119 -2.08 15.93 -4.77
C VAL A 119 -1.78 14.81 -3.80
N THR A 120 -2.51 14.81 -2.69
CA THR A 120 -2.33 13.84 -1.62
C THR A 120 -3.69 13.29 -1.19
N PHE A 121 -3.78 11.97 -1.02
CA PHE A 121 -4.97 11.30 -0.49
C PHE A 121 -4.61 10.04 0.28
N GLN A 122 -5.52 9.61 1.15
CA GLN A 122 -5.38 8.37 1.93
C GLN A 122 -5.83 7.17 1.11
N GLY A 123 -5.25 6.00 1.42
CA GLY A 123 -5.76 4.75 0.87
C GLY A 123 -7.11 4.35 1.47
N SER A 124 -7.76 3.39 0.83
CA SER A 124 -8.97 2.75 1.35
C SER A 124 -8.62 1.94 2.60
N LYS A 125 -9.39 2.12 3.68
CA LYS A 125 -9.23 1.36 4.92
C LYS A 125 -9.54 -0.13 4.75
N GLU A 126 -10.29 -0.48 3.72
CA GLU A 126 -10.70 -1.86 3.44
C GLU A 126 -9.71 -2.58 2.49
N ALA A 127 -8.76 -1.84 1.90
CA ALA A 127 -7.76 -2.41 1.01
C ALA A 127 -6.57 -2.94 1.82
N ASP A 128 -6.35 -4.25 1.73
CA ASP A 128 -5.16 -4.92 2.23
C ASP A 128 -4.30 -5.39 1.05
N ALA A 129 -3.05 -4.92 1.03
CA ALA A 129 -2.08 -5.18 -0.03
C ALA A 129 -1.04 -6.25 0.37
N ASP A 130 -1.26 -6.99 1.46
CA ASP A 130 -0.36 -8.02 1.95
C ASP A 130 0.05 -9.04 0.87
N ALA A 131 -0.89 -9.48 0.04
CA ALA A 131 -0.64 -10.45 -1.02
C ALA A 131 0.35 -9.92 -2.08
N PHE A 132 0.23 -8.64 -2.45
CA PHE A 132 1.18 -7.98 -3.36
C PHE A 132 2.56 -7.81 -2.72
N PHE A 133 2.61 -7.51 -1.42
CA PHE A 133 3.87 -7.38 -0.68
C PHE A 133 4.59 -8.72 -0.52
N ASN A 134 3.84 -9.82 -0.33
CA ASN A 134 4.38 -11.17 -0.27
C ASN A 134 4.99 -11.63 -1.61
N GLU A 135 4.55 -11.06 -2.74
CA GLU A 135 5.15 -11.33 -4.06
C GLU A 135 6.42 -10.54 -4.34
N GLY A 136 6.61 -9.41 -3.66
CA GLY A 136 7.78 -8.54 -3.80
C GLY A 136 7.85 -7.74 -5.10
N LYS A 137 6.98 -8.03 -6.07
CA LYS A 137 6.84 -7.26 -7.31
C LYS A 137 5.38 -7.21 -7.79
N PHE A 138 4.94 -6.06 -8.27
CA PHE A 138 3.61 -5.84 -8.83
C PHE A 138 3.58 -4.56 -9.65
N PHE A 139 2.48 -4.29 -10.36
CA PHE A 139 2.26 -3.03 -11.04
C PHE A 139 1.38 -2.12 -10.20
N VAL A 140 1.82 -0.87 -10.03
CA VAL A 140 0.96 0.21 -9.56
C VAL A 140 0.35 0.85 -10.80
N MET A 141 -0.97 0.94 -10.84
CA MET A 141 -1.71 1.63 -11.88
C MET A 141 -2.24 2.95 -11.34
N LEU A 142 -2.09 4.00 -12.13
CA LEU A 142 -2.73 5.29 -11.93
C LEU A 142 -3.72 5.50 -13.07
N THR A 143 -5.00 5.45 -12.73
CA THR A 143 -6.09 5.82 -13.62
C THR A 143 -6.44 7.28 -13.37
N SER A 144 -6.35 8.12 -14.40
CA SER A 144 -6.70 9.54 -14.32
C SER A 144 -7.84 9.87 -15.27
N ASN A 145 -8.76 10.74 -14.84
CA ASN A 145 -9.73 11.35 -15.75
C ASN A 145 -9.29 12.76 -16.13
N MET A 146 -9.01 13.00 -17.41
CA MET A 146 -8.42 14.25 -17.90
C MET A 146 -9.37 15.10 -18.75
N LYS A 147 -9.27 16.42 -18.62
CA LYS A 147 -9.98 17.40 -19.44
C LYS A 147 -9.40 17.46 -20.87
N PRO A 148 -10.24 17.69 -21.90
CA PRO A 148 -9.84 17.66 -23.31
C PRO A 148 -9.13 18.95 -23.73
N GLU A 149 -7.94 19.28 -23.22
CA GLU A 149 -7.38 20.62 -23.50
C GLU A 149 -5.87 20.73 -23.69
N ASP A 150 -5.06 19.70 -23.39
CA ASP A 150 -3.60 19.86 -23.49
C ASP A 150 -2.98 19.07 -24.65
N SER A 151 -2.03 19.72 -25.30
CA SER A 151 -1.22 19.18 -26.40
C SER A 151 0.11 18.61 -25.92
N LEU A 152 0.39 18.71 -24.61
CA LEU A 152 1.64 18.31 -24.00
C LEU A 152 1.47 17.10 -23.07
N SER A 153 2.26 16.05 -23.30
CA SER A 153 2.33 14.87 -22.42
C SER A 153 2.74 15.25 -21.01
N TYR A 154 2.22 14.56 -20.00
CA TYR A 154 2.49 14.79 -18.58
C TYR A 154 3.33 13.68 -17.98
N THR A 155 4.20 14.04 -17.05
CA THR A 155 4.89 13.06 -16.19
C THR A 155 4.53 13.33 -14.74
N VAL A 156 3.82 12.36 -14.15
CA VAL A 156 3.38 12.38 -12.76
C VAL A 156 4.28 11.44 -11.95
N LYS A 157 4.87 11.96 -10.88
CA LYS A 157 5.71 11.20 -9.96
C LYS A 157 4.91 10.80 -8.73
N GLY A 158 4.80 9.50 -8.48
CA GLY A 158 4.10 8.92 -7.34
C GLY A 158 5.02 8.48 -6.21
N ASN A 159 4.56 8.73 -4.99
CA ASN A 159 5.13 8.19 -3.76
C ASN A 159 3.98 7.62 -2.91
N LEU A 160 4.09 6.36 -2.51
CA LEU A 160 3.09 5.65 -1.73
C LEU A 160 3.70 5.24 -0.39
N THR A 161 3.04 5.61 0.69
CA THR A 161 3.44 5.26 2.06
C THR A 161 2.48 4.20 2.58
N PHE A 162 3.05 3.09 3.03
CA PHE A 162 2.32 1.95 3.56
C PHE A 162 2.54 1.81 5.06
N LYS A 163 1.51 1.37 5.77
CA LYS A 163 1.62 0.82 7.11
C LYS A 163 1.62 -0.70 7.00
N ILE A 164 2.62 -1.32 7.61
CA ILE A 164 2.81 -2.76 7.58
C ILE A 164 2.70 -3.30 9.00
N THR A 165 1.86 -4.32 9.16
CA THR A 165 1.78 -5.13 10.37
C THR A 165 2.34 -6.51 10.07
N ALA A 166 3.30 -6.97 10.88
CA ALA A 166 3.91 -8.28 10.75
C ALA A 166 4.14 -8.94 12.12
N ALA A 167 4.42 -10.24 12.13
CA ALA A 167 4.92 -10.88 13.34
C ALA A 167 6.33 -10.36 13.68
N ALA A 168 6.59 -10.13 14.95
CA ALA A 168 7.94 -9.89 15.44
C ALA A 168 8.77 -11.17 15.30
N LYS A 169 10.04 -11.00 14.97
CA LYS A 169 11.00 -12.10 14.90
C LYS A 169 11.35 -12.52 16.34
N ALA A 170 11.21 -13.82 16.62
CA ALA A 170 11.71 -14.39 17.88
C ALA A 170 13.24 -14.27 17.90
N GLU A 171 13.79 -13.75 19.01
CA GLU A 171 15.23 -13.67 19.26
C GLU A 171 15.83 -15.04 19.58
#